data_AF-A0A7G5H3Z7-F1
#
_entry.id   AF-A0A7G5H3Z7-F1
#
_cell.length_a   1.000
_cell.length_b   1.000
_cell.length_c   1.000
_cell.angle_alpha   90.00
_cell.angle_beta   90.00
_cell.angle_gamma   90.00
#
_symmetry.space_group_name_H-M   'P 1'
#
loop_
_entity.id
_entity.type
_entity.pdbx_description
1 polymer ?
#
loop_
_entity_poly.entity_id
_entity_poly.type
_entity_poly.pdbx_seq_one_letter_code
_entity_poly.pdbx_strand_id
1 'polypeptide(L)'
;MSVRRGVGKSYFINKLRDKLESFPLFERPQYIFEELPPLLYTLAPTALVKQADLTLVVTDASMTWKPVDKNVLTTYLSGITHPAGLLLNRAQYDELEDVVGDLSDKDGDSSKKSNSKLVPEY
;
A
#
# COMPACT_ATOMS: atom_id res chain seq x y z
N MET A 1 11.96 -1.03 7.72
CA MET A 1 13.02 -0.61 6.76
C MET A 1 12.36 -0.04 5.49
N SER A 2 13.03 0.82 4.70
CA SER A 2 12.53 1.30 3.39
C SER A 2 13.66 1.69 2.43
N VAL A 3 13.36 1.76 1.13
CA VAL A 3 14.29 2.30 0.12
C VAL A 3 14.28 3.83 0.13
N ARG A 4 13.10 4.44 0.22
CA ARG A 4 12.87 5.90 0.18
C ARG A 4 12.37 6.46 1.52
N ARG A 5 12.50 7.78 1.67
CA ARG A 5 11.89 8.55 2.78
C ARG A 5 10.39 8.67 2.59
N GLY A 6 9.66 8.98 3.65
CA GLY A 6 8.25 9.38 3.56
C GLY A 6 7.22 8.25 3.33
N VAL A 7 7.64 6.99 3.39
CA VAL A 7 6.76 5.82 3.18
C VAL A 7 5.91 5.41 4.40
N GLY A 8 6.04 6.10 5.54
CA GLY A 8 5.21 5.86 6.73
C GLY A 8 5.69 4.79 7.71
N LYS A 9 7.00 4.52 7.79
CA LYS A 9 7.58 3.52 8.73
C LYS A 9 7.19 3.78 10.19
N SER A 10 7.41 4.99 10.69
CA SER A 10 7.14 5.35 12.10
C SER A 10 5.65 5.23 12.45
N TYR A 11 4.77 5.66 11.53
CA TYR A 11 3.33 5.48 11.67
C TYR A 11 2.96 3.99 11.81
N PHE A 12 3.51 3.13 10.94
CA PHE A 12 3.24 1.70 11.00
C PHE A 12 3.76 1.07 12.29
N ILE A 13 4.98 1.39 12.72
CA ILE A 13 5.55 0.88 13.98
C ILE A 13 4.68 1.25 15.17
N ASN A 14 4.23 2.50 15.26
CA ASN A 14 3.36 2.93 16.36
C ASN A 14 2.01 2.20 16.33
N LYS A 15 1.35 2.13 15.16
CA LYS A 15 0.08 1.42 15.02
C LYS A 15 0.20 -0.08 15.33
N LEU A 16 1.32 -0.70 14.95
CA LEU A 16 1.59 -2.10 15.26
C LEU A 16 1.83 -2.31 16.76
N ARG A 17 2.56 -1.41 17.42
CA ARG A 17 2.75 -1.43 18.87
C ARG A 17 1.41 -1.36 19.60
N ASP A 18 0.58 -0.37 19.29
CA ASP A 18 -0.75 -0.20 19.87
C ASP A 18 -1.60 -1.47 19.69
N LYS A 19 -1.53 -2.07 18.49
CA LYS A 19 -2.30 -3.27 18.19
C LYS A 19 -1.77 -4.50 18.95
N LEU A 20 -0.45 -4.65 19.08
CA LEU A 20 0.17 -5.76 19.79
C LEU A 20 -0.10 -5.71 21.30
N GLU A 21 -0.09 -4.52 21.89
CA GLU A 21 -0.44 -4.30 23.30
C GLU A 21 -1.92 -4.61 23.58
N SER A 22 -2.80 -4.51 22.57
CA SER A 22 -4.22 -4.83 22.72
C SER A 22 -4.54 -6.33 22.74
N PHE A 23 -3.59 -7.22 22.42
CA PHE A 23 -3.86 -8.66 22.38
C PHE A 23 -3.70 -9.29 23.78
N PRO A 24 -4.77 -9.91 24.33
CA PRO A 24 -4.77 -10.49 25.68
C PRO A 24 -3.95 -11.79 25.81
N LEU A 25 -3.45 -12.33 24.70
CA LEU A 25 -2.75 -13.62 24.64
C LEU A 25 -1.25 -13.56 24.99
N PHE A 26 -0.69 -12.37 25.17
CA PHE A 26 0.72 -12.21 25.48
C PHE A 26 0.87 -11.57 26.85
N GLU A 27 1.30 -12.34 27.85
CA GLU A 27 1.58 -11.80 29.20
C GLU A 27 2.70 -10.75 29.24
N ARG A 28 3.41 -10.55 28.11
CA ARG A 28 4.16 -9.36 27.67
C ARG A 28 4.92 -9.76 26.41
N PRO A 29 4.46 -9.38 25.21
CA PRO A 29 5.26 -9.61 24.04
C PRO A 29 6.54 -8.78 24.12
N GLN A 30 7.71 -9.42 24.08
CA GLN A 30 9.00 -8.73 24.00
C GLN A 30 9.36 -8.54 22.52
N TYR A 31 8.83 -7.49 21.91
CA TYR A 31 9.24 -7.08 20.57
C TYR A 31 10.07 -5.80 20.65
N ILE A 32 11.16 -5.77 19.88
CA ILE A 32 11.96 -4.57 19.67
C ILE A 32 11.77 -4.16 18.23
N PHE A 33 11.22 -2.95 18.02
CA PHE A 33 11.06 -2.36 16.70
C PHE A 33 12.18 -1.38 16.43
N GLU A 34 13.06 -1.73 15.50
CA GLU A 34 14.13 -0.85 15.05
C GLU A 34 13.79 -0.20 13.70
N GLU A 35 13.66 1.12 13.68
CA GLU A 35 13.45 1.87 12.46
C GLU A 35 14.78 2.21 11.79
N LEU A 36 15.11 1.49 10.71
CA LEU A 36 16.28 1.81 9.89
C LEU A 36 16.02 3.02 8.97
N PRO A 37 17.05 3.85 8.70
CA PRO A 37 16.95 4.93 7.73
C PRO A 37 16.81 4.37 6.30
N PRO A 38 16.37 5.20 5.32
CA PRO A 38 16.17 4.72 3.97
C PRO A 38 17.48 4.36 3.24
N LEU A 39 17.46 3.23 2.54
CA LEU A 39 18.67 2.65 1.94
C LEU A 39 19.33 3.51 0.85
N LEU A 40 18.56 4.34 0.13
CA LEU A 40 19.14 5.18 -0.93
C LEU A 40 20.14 6.24 -0.42
N TYR A 41 20.05 6.60 0.85
CA TYR A 41 20.78 7.75 1.40
C TYR A 41 21.77 7.38 2.49
N THR A 42 21.65 6.17 3.04
CA THR A 42 22.37 5.75 4.24
C THR A 42 22.59 4.25 4.20
N LEU A 43 23.81 3.84 4.55
CA LEU A 43 24.12 2.43 4.75
C LEU A 43 23.36 1.92 5.97
N ALA A 44 22.73 0.75 5.83
CA ALA A 44 22.10 0.10 6.96
C ALA A 44 23.18 -0.41 7.94
N PRO A 45 23.00 -0.25 9.25
CA PRO A 45 23.92 -0.77 10.25
C PRO A 45 23.92 -2.31 10.21
N THR A 46 24.91 -2.89 9.54
CA THR A 46 24.95 -4.34 9.23
C THR A 46 24.90 -5.23 10.47
N ALA A 47 25.52 -4.80 11.58
CA ALA A 47 25.46 -5.52 12.84
C ALA A 47 24.03 -5.62 13.39
N LEU A 48 23.25 -4.54 13.29
CA LEU A 48 21.86 -4.50 13.74
C LEU A 48 20.95 -5.30 12.80
N VAL A 49 21.15 -5.13 11.48
CA VAL A 49 20.38 -5.85 10.46
C VAL A 49 20.53 -7.36 10.64
N LYS A 50 21.74 -7.86 10.93
CA LYS A 50 22.01 -9.30 11.11
C LYS A 50 21.38 -9.90 12.37
N GLN A 51 21.04 -9.08 13.36
CA GLN A 51 20.43 -9.52 14.61
C GLN A 51 18.89 -9.55 14.52
N ALA A 52 18.30 -9.05 13.43
CA ALA A 52 16.85 -9.02 13.29
C ALA A 52 16.29 -10.41 12.99
N ASP A 53 15.21 -10.78 13.66
CA ASP A 53 14.45 -12.01 13.34
C ASP A 53 13.56 -11.84 12.11
N LEU A 54 13.19 -10.59 11.81
CA LEU A 54 12.31 -10.22 10.70
C LEU A 54 12.64 -8.83 10.18
N THR A 55 12.67 -8.66 8.86
CA THR A 55 12.64 -7.33 8.23
C THR A 55 11.30 -7.07 7.57
N LEU A 56 10.70 -5.93 7.88
CA LEU A 56 9.57 -5.39 7.12
C LEU A 56 10.03 -4.24 6.23
N VAL A 57 9.86 -4.39 4.92
CA VAL A 57 10.14 -3.37 3.90
C VAL A 57 8.85 -2.61 3.65
N VAL A 58 8.81 -1.34 4.07
CA VAL A 58 7.66 -0.47 3.84
C VAL A 58 7.85 0.27 2.52
N THR A 59 6.87 0.17 1.63
CA THR A 59 6.80 0.89 0.35
C THR A 59 5.51 1.69 0.27
N ASP A 60 5.51 2.75 -0.53
CA ASP A 60 4.33 3.58 -0.80
C ASP A 60 3.73 3.17 -2.14
N ALA A 61 2.42 2.90 -2.18
CA ALA A 61 1.70 2.53 -3.40
C ALA A 61 1.64 3.68 -4.42
N SER A 62 1.72 4.94 -3.97
CA SER A 62 1.69 6.10 -4.87
C SER A 62 3.05 6.40 -5.51
N MET A 63 4.11 5.67 -5.14
CA MET A 63 5.46 5.92 -5.63
C MET A 63 5.83 5.00 -6.80
N THR A 64 6.34 5.60 -7.87
CA THR A 64 6.96 4.84 -8.97
C THR A 64 8.34 4.31 -8.56
N TRP A 65 8.52 2.99 -8.70
CA TRP A 65 9.81 2.34 -8.49
C TRP A 65 10.76 2.59 -9.66
N LYS A 66 11.95 3.12 -9.36
CA LYS A 66 13.03 3.31 -10.32
C LYS A 66 13.99 2.10 -10.30
N PRO A 67 14.78 1.87 -11.36
CA PRO A 67 15.77 0.79 -11.38
C PRO A 67 16.73 0.83 -10.18
N VAL A 68 17.11 2.03 -9.72
CA VAL A 68 17.95 2.21 -8.54
C VAL A 68 17.29 1.68 -7.26
N ASP A 69 15.97 1.82 -7.13
CA ASP A 69 15.23 1.32 -5.96
C ASP A 69 15.31 -0.21 -5.90
N LYS A 70 15.13 -0.87 -7.06
CA LYS A 70 15.27 -2.31 -7.21
C LYS A 70 16.69 -2.78 -6.87
N ASN A 71 17.71 -2.12 -7.41
CA ASN A 71 19.10 -2.50 -7.18
C ASN A 71 19.45 -2.42 -5.69
N VAL A 72 19.12 -1.31 -5.04
CA VAL A 72 19.42 -1.08 -3.63
C VAL A 72 18.69 -2.08 -2.73
N LEU A 73 17.40 -2.33 -2.98
CA LEU A 73 16.69 -3.35 -2.22
C LEU A 73 17.28 -4.74 -2.45
N THR A 74 17.62 -5.09 -3.69
CA THR A 74 18.18 -6.41 -4.03
C THR A 74 19.50 -6.64 -3.32
N THR A 75 20.39 -5.63 -3.31
CA THR A 75 21.65 -5.69 -2.55
C THR A 75 21.39 -5.90 -1.06
N TYR A 76 20.46 -5.15 -0.46
CA TYR A 76 20.10 -5.34 0.94
C TYR A 76 19.58 -6.76 1.21
N LEU A 77 18.64 -7.25 0.41
CA LEU A 77 18.04 -8.57 0.58
C LEU A 77 19.05 -9.70 0.40
N SER A 78 20.04 -9.54 -0.48
CA SER A 78 21.13 -10.51 -0.63
C SER A 78 22.07 -10.57 0.59
N GLY A 79 22.06 -9.54 1.43
CA GLY A 79 22.92 -9.42 2.61
C GLY A 79 22.29 -9.88 3.93
N ILE A 80 21.01 -10.28 3.92
CA ILE A 80 20.29 -10.75 5.10
C ILE A 80 20.04 -12.25 5.03
N THR A 81 19.96 -12.90 6.20
CA THR A 81 19.68 -14.34 6.32
C THR A 81 18.31 -14.62 6.95
N HIS A 82 17.72 -13.61 7.59
CA HIS A 82 16.38 -13.68 8.19
C HIS A 82 15.29 -13.33 7.17
N PRO A 83 14.03 -13.73 7.42
CA PRO A 83 12.93 -13.44 6.52
C PRO A 83 12.69 -11.94 6.33
N ALA A 84 12.28 -11.56 5.12
CA ALA A 84 11.82 -10.22 4.79
C ALA A 84 10.41 -10.23 4.21
N GLY A 85 9.53 -9.40 4.76
CA GLY A 85 8.19 -9.13 4.26
C GLY A 85 8.08 -7.74 3.62
N LEU A 86 7.17 -7.59 2.66
CA LEU A 86 6.82 -6.31 2.05
C LEU A 86 5.52 -5.79 2.65
N LEU A 87 5.50 -4.51 3.01
CA LEU A 87 4.30 -3.79 3.44
C LEU A 87 4.03 -2.64 2.47
N LEU A 88 2.92 -2.77 1.73
CA LEU A 88 2.42 -1.74 0.83
C LEU A 88 1.54 -0.76 1.62
N ASN A 89 2.02 0.47 1.78
CA ASN A 89 1.31 1.55 2.46
C ASN A 89 0.64 2.48 1.46
N ARG A 90 -0.37 3.24 1.91
CA ARG A 90 -1.15 4.20 1.10
C ARG A 90 -1.75 3.60 -0.17
N ALA A 91 -1.99 2.29 -0.17
CA ALA A 91 -2.81 1.67 -1.21
C ALA A 91 -4.19 2.35 -1.17
N GLN A 92 -4.58 2.95 -2.30
CA GLN A 92 -5.94 3.46 -2.44
C GLN A 92 -6.88 2.27 -2.53
N TYR A 93 -7.98 2.36 -1.81
CA TYR A 93 -9.09 1.46 -2.02
C TYR A 93 -9.95 2.13 -3.10
N ASP A 94 -10.02 1.51 -4.28
CA ASP A 94 -11.05 1.89 -5.23
C ASP A 94 -12.37 1.40 -4.64
N GLU A 95 -13.09 2.26 -3.92
CA GLU A 95 -14.51 2.04 -3.69
C GLU A 95 -15.17 2.15 -5.06
N LEU A 96 -15.41 1.00 -5.71
CA LEU A 96 -16.51 0.90 -6.65
C LEU A 96 -17.78 1.10 -5.81
N GLU A 97 -18.08 2.36 -5.47
CA GLU A 97 -19.45 2.70 -5.09
C GLU A 97 -20.31 2.22 -6.25
N ASP A 98 -21.25 1.31 -5.95
CA ASP A 98 -22.14 0.70 -6.92
C ASP A 98 -22.81 1.80 -7.77
N VAL A 99 -22.26 2.05 -8.97
CA VAL A 99 -22.95 2.73 -10.08
C VAL A 99 -24.02 1.78 -10.65
N VAL A 100 -24.76 1.11 -9.78
CA VAL A 100 -25.79 0.12 -10.11
C VAL A 100 -27.17 0.55 -9.54
N GLY A 101 -27.26 1.72 -8.89
CA GLY A 101 -28.43 2.04 -8.07
C GLY A 101 -29.27 3.28 -8.36
N ASP A 102 -28.95 4.17 -9.32
CA ASP A 102 -29.73 5.43 -9.48
C ASP A 102 -30.11 5.77 -10.94
N LEU A 103 -30.19 4.75 -11.80
CA LEU A 103 -30.94 4.80 -13.05
C LEU A 103 -32.28 4.06 -12.87
N SER A 104 -33.07 4.48 -11.88
CA SER A 104 -34.49 4.08 -11.81
C SER A 104 -35.37 5.32 -11.99
N ASP A 105 -35.95 5.38 -13.18
CA ASP A 105 -37.25 5.95 -13.54
C ASP A 105 -37.63 7.30 -12.94
N LYS A 106 -37.23 8.37 -13.62
CA LYS A 106 -38.09 9.58 -13.66
C LYS A 106 -39.15 9.37 -14.73
N ASP A 107 -40.29 8.87 -14.27
CA ASP A 107 -41.61 9.07 -14.86
C ASP A 107 -41.75 10.49 -15.41
N GLY A 108 -41.98 10.60 -16.72
CA GLY A 108 -42.10 11.91 -17.38
C GLY A 108 -42.41 11.85 -18.86
N ASP A 109 -43.65 11.47 -19.19
CA ASP A 109 -44.37 11.80 -20.42
C ASP A 109 -44.14 10.93 -21.67
N SER A 110 -44.90 9.83 -21.71
CA SER A 110 -45.29 9.16 -22.95
C SER A 110 -46.34 9.99 -23.69
N SER A 111 -45.91 10.93 -24.53
CA SER A 111 -46.81 11.61 -25.48
C SER A 111 -46.35 11.44 -26.93
N LYS A 112 -47.11 10.58 -27.62
CA LYS A 112 -47.11 10.28 -29.05
C LYS A 112 -46.93 11.51 -29.94
N LYS A 113 -46.11 11.39 -30.99
CA LYS A 113 -46.44 11.90 -32.34
C LYS A 113 -45.74 11.09 -33.42
N SER A 114 -46.55 10.30 -34.11
CA SER A 114 -46.26 9.73 -35.42
C SER A 114 -46.08 10.83 -36.46
N ASN A 115 -45.03 10.76 -37.29
CA ASN A 115 -45.21 10.87 -38.73
C ASN A 115 -44.00 10.35 -39.53
N SER A 116 -44.34 9.57 -40.55
CA SER A 116 -43.53 8.99 -41.60
C SER A 116 -42.73 10.01 -42.42
N LYS A 117 -41.46 9.71 -42.75
CA LYS A 117 -40.95 9.54 -44.13
C LYS A 117 -39.41 9.45 -44.17
N LEU A 118 -38.95 8.31 -44.68
CA LEU A 118 -37.84 8.04 -45.63
C LEU A 118 -36.52 8.85 -45.55
N VAL A 119 -35.43 8.07 -45.46
CA VAL A 119 -33.99 8.34 -45.71
C VAL A 119 -33.76 9.17 -46.98
N PRO A 120 -32.64 9.94 -47.12
CA PRO A 120 -31.35 9.31 -47.45
C PRO A 120 -30.12 9.88 -46.71
N GLU A 121 -29.09 9.04 -46.74
CA GLU A 121 -27.70 9.23 -46.34
C GLU A 121 -27.02 10.41 -47.06
N TYR A 122 -26.07 11.03 -46.36
CA TYR A 122 -24.81 11.54 -46.92
C TYR A 122 -23.69 11.36 -45.88
#